data_AF-A0AB38CXR9-F1
#
_entry.id   AF-A0AB38CXR9-F1
#
_cell.length_a   1.000
_cell.length_b   1.000
_cell.length_c   1.000
_cell.angle_alpha   90.00
_cell.angle_beta   90.00
_cell.angle_gamma   90.00
#
_symmetry.space_group_name_H-M   'P 1'
#
loop_
_entity.id
_entity.type
_entity.pdbx_description
1 polymer ?
#
loop_
_entity_poly.entity_id
_entity_poly.type
_entity_poly.pdbx_seq_one_letter_code
_entity_poly.pdbx_strand_id
1 'polypeptide(L)'
;MTDLANDEQLTVRHDRRSTPTPVSAWNRMRYWVIAHAVDDFYQGLVPAAIPFFVLERHYSYAAASGLALAATLGSALPQPLLGLIADRWRLLWMAPAGLAAAGIGAGLAGLVPGYWLVWTMLLVSGLGVAAFHPAAGRDARRDAGDSATAMSLFAAGGSVGFFLAPALVTPALVSAGLGATAWFIPPAVIMGFVLWRYQLRQGSANSVDRQLTGNDRWAAFSVLVAVEVVRSAVYSA
;
A
#
# COMPACT_ATOMS: atom_id res chain seq x y z
N MET A 1 -3.70 -42.89 -56.48
CA MET A 1 -2.34 -42.96 -55.88
C MET A 1 -1.78 -41.56 -55.97
N THR A 2 -2.10 -40.71 -54.98
CA THR A 2 -1.25 -40.33 -53.81
C THR A 2 -0.24 -39.25 -54.23
N ASP A 3 -0.12 -38.09 -53.61
CA ASP A 3 -0.72 -37.53 -52.41
C ASP A 3 -0.44 -36.01 -52.46
N LEU A 4 -1.47 -35.17 -52.37
CA LEU A 4 -1.36 -33.73 -52.19
C LEU A 4 -1.48 -33.47 -50.68
N ALA A 5 -0.39 -33.64 -49.94
CA ALA A 5 -0.34 -33.26 -48.53
C ALA A 5 1.11 -33.20 -48.05
N ASN A 6 1.75 -32.06 -48.27
CA ASN A 6 2.89 -31.66 -47.45
C ASN A 6 2.68 -30.21 -47.02
N ASP A 7 1.56 -30.01 -46.31
CA ASP A 7 1.40 -28.86 -45.43
C ASP A 7 2.46 -29.01 -44.34
N GLU A 8 3.45 -28.13 -44.39
CA GLU A 8 4.35 -27.85 -43.28
C GLU A 8 3.49 -27.53 -42.05
N GLN A 9 3.28 -28.54 -41.21
CA GLN A 9 2.92 -28.34 -39.82
C GLN A 9 4.09 -27.64 -39.13
N LEU A 10 4.12 -26.31 -39.28
CA LEU A 10 4.64 -25.38 -38.29
C LEU A 10 3.90 -25.65 -36.98
N THR A 11 4.38 -26.68 -36.28
CA THR A 11 4.03 -26.91 -34.89
C THR A 11 4.54 -25.70 -34.12
N VAL A 12 3.64 -24.73 -33.95
CA VAL A 12 3.77 -23.71 -32.91
C VAL A 12 3.92 -24.49 -31.61
N ARG A 13 5.16 -24.71 -31.19
CA ARG A 13 5.48 -25.08 -29.82
C ARG A 13 4.93 -23.94 -28.97
N HIS A 14 3.69 -24.11 -28.52
CA HIS A 14 3.23 -23.46 -27.30
C HIS A 14 4.20 -23.94 -26.22
N ASP A 15 5.24 -23.15 -25.99
CA ASP A 15 6.01 -23.16 -24.76
C ASP A 15 4.99 -22.91 -23.65
N ARG A 16 4.46 -24.01 -23.11
CA ARG A 16 3.59 -24.00 -21.94
C ARG A 16 4.47 -23.54 -20.80
N ARG A 17 4.64 -22.22 -20.68
CA ARG A 17 5.07 -21.59 -19.43
C ARG A 17 4.09 -22.09 -18.40
N SER A 18 4.56 -22.98 -17.54
CA SER A 18 3.78 -23.55 -16.44
C SER A 18 3.14 -22.38 -15.70
N THR A 19 1.82 -22.25 -15.80
CA THR A 19 1.06 -21.36 -14.93
C THR A 19 1.42 -21.77 -13.50
N PRO A 20 1.89 -20.84 -12.65
CA PRO A 20 2.27 -21.18 -11.29
C PRO A 20 1.08 -21.91 -10.64
N THR A 21 1.31 -23.10 -10.08
CA THR A 21 0.23 -23.85 -9.43
C THR A 21 -0.42 -22.97 -8.35
N PRO A 22 -1.74 -23.04 -8.12
CA PRO A 22 -2.47 -22.15 -7.21
C PRO A 22 -1.85 -22.07 -5.80
N VAL A 23 -1.27 -23.17 -5.33
CA VAL A 23 -0.58 -23.27 -4.04
C VAL A 23 0.66 -22.36 -3.97
N SER A 24 1.36 -22.17 -5.09
CA SER A 24 2.52 -21.26 -5.17
C SER A 24 2.09 -19.78 -5.13
N ALA A 25 0.96 -19.43 -5.75
CA ALA A 25 0.44 -18.07 -5.78
C ALA A 25 -0.09 -17.65 -4.40
N TRP A 26 -0.79 -18.56 -3.71
CA TRP A 26 -1.25 -18.34 -2.33
C TRP A 26 -0.10 -18.04 -1.36
N ASN A 27 0.98 -18.84 -1.43
CA ASN A 27 2.15 -18.68 -0.58
C ASN A 27 2.87 -17.34 -0.78
N ARG A 28 2.78 -16.76 -1.99
CA ARG A 28 3.30 -15.42 -2.30
C ARG A 28 2.35 -14.32 -1.83
N MET A 29 1.06 -14.48 -2.10
CA MET A 29 0.05 -13.46 -1.81
C MET A 29 -0.14 -13.16 -0.34
N ARG A 30 0.05 -14.15 0.56
CA ARG A 30 -0.07 -13.91 2.01
C ARG A 30 0.82 -12.77 2.51
N TYR A 31 2.01 -12.58 1.93
CA TYR A 31 2.92 -11.50 2.34
C TYR A 31 2.33 -10.13 2.01
N TRP A 32 1.73 -10.00 0.82
CA TRP A 32 1.08 -8.76 0.38
C TRP A 32 -0.24 -8.50 1.11
N VAL A 33 -1.04 -9.53 1.37
CA VAL A 33 -2.29 -9.41 2.13
C VAL A 33 -2.02 -8.90 3.54
N ILE A 34 -1.07 -9.51 4.25
CA ILE A 34 -0.71 -9.09 5.61
C ILE A 34 -0.08 -7.69 5.59
N ALA A 35 0.81 -7.43 4.64
CA ALA A 35 1.42 -6.09 4.53
C ALA A 35 0.39 -5.00 4.28
N HIS A 36 -0.60 -5.24 3.43
CA HIS A 36 -1.67 -4.28 3.15
C HIS A 36 -2.55 -4.05 4.38
N ALA A 37 -2.85 -5.12 5.14
CA ALA A 37 -3.54 -4.97 6.41
C ALA A 37 -2.74 -4.13 7.41
N VAL A 38 -1.42 -4.31 7.48
CA VAL A 38 -0.54 -3.52 8.35
C VAL A 38 -0.43 -2.08 7.88
N ASP A 39 -0.37 -1.81 6.57
CA ASP A 39 -0.32 -0.44 6.04
C ASP A 39 -1.63 0.32 6.31
N ASP A 40 -2.77 -0.29 6.00
CA ASP A 40 -4.10 0.32 6.22
C ASP A 40 -4.47 0.43 7.69
N PHE A 41 -3.85 -0.38 8.55
CA PHE A 41 -3.90 -0.15 9.99
C PHE A 41 -3.33 1.23 10.35
N TYR A 42 -2.26 1.71 9.71
CA TYR A 42 -1.73 3.06 9.99
C TYR A 42 -2.60 4.16 9.41
N GLN A 43 -3.25 3.95 8.27
CA GLN A 43 -4.26 4.88 7.76
C GLN A 43 -5.44 5.01 8.74
N GLY A 44 -5.88 3.92 9.36
CA GLY A 44 -6.92 3.95 10.39
C GLY A 44 -6.44 4.42 11.77
N LEU A 45 -5.15 4.24 12.10
CA LEU A 45 -4.59 4.61 13.40
C LEU A 45 -4.61 6.12 13.59
N VAL A 46 -4.24 6.89 12.56
CA VAL A 46 -4.18 8.35 12.65
C VAL A 46 -5.53 8.96 13.11
N PRO A 47 -6.67 8.73 12.43
CA PRO A 47 -7.94 9.27 12.88
C PRO A 47 -8.37 8.73 14.25
N ALA A 48 -8.01 7.49 14.60
CA ALA A 48 -8.27 6.95 15.94
C ALA A 48 -7.46 7.66 17.05
N ALA A 49 -6.27 8.18 16.74
CA ALA A 49 -5.40 8.88 17.69
C ALA A 49 -5.74 10.37 17.85
N ILE A 50 -6.36 11.01 16.86
CA ILE A 50 -6.65 12.46 16.87
C ILE A 50 -7.41 12.93 18.12
N PRO A 51 -8.49 12.25 18.58
CA PRO A 51 -9.20 12.66 19.79
C PRO A 51 -8.30 12.73 21.03
N PHE A 52 -7.27 11.87 21.13
CA PHE A 52 -6.36 11.84 22.26
C PHE A 52 -5.39 13.03 22.25
N PHE A 53 -5.04 13.58 21.08
CA PHE A 53 -4.31 14.85 21.02
C PHE A 53 -5.13 16.04 21.54
N VAL A 54 -6.46 16.01 21.37
CA VAL A 54 -7.36 17.01 21.95
C VAL A 54 -7.45 16.82 23.47
N LEU A 55 -7.64 15.58 23.92
CA LEU A 55 -7.82 15.27 25.34
C LEU A 55 -6.56 15.50 26.18
N GLU A 56 -5.39 15.04 25.70
CA GLU A 56 -4.14 15.07 26.48
C GLU A 56 -3.28 16.29 26.21
N ARG A 57 -3.34 16.88 25.00
CA ARG A 57 -2.51 18.04 24.64
C ARG A 57 -3.30 19.33 24.43
N HIS A 58 -4.62 19.31 24.66
CA HIS A 58 -5.50 20.47 24.55
C HIS A 58 -5.40 21.17 23.18
N TYR A 59 -5.09 20.41 22.13
CA TYR A 59 -5.13 20.94 20.77
C TYR A 59 -6.56 21.36 20.43
N SER A 60 -6.71 22.52 19.79
CA SER A 60 -8.00 22.97 19.29
C SER A 60 -8.52 22.03 18.21
N TYR A 61 -9.82 22.05 17.92
CA TYR A 61 -10.37 21.29 16.80
C TYR A 61 -9.76 21.70 15.45
N ALA A 62 -9.37 22.97 15.29
CA ALA A 62 -8.64 23.41 14.10
C ALA A 62 -7.27 22.73 13.98
N ALA A 63 -6.53 22.60 15.09
CA ALA A 63 -5.26 21.86 15.13
C ALA A 63 -5.48 20.36 14.88
N ALA A 64 -6.51 19.75 15.48
CA ALA A 64 -6.88 18.36 15.26
C ALA A 64 -7.20 18.06 13.78
N SER A 65 -7.97 18.93 13.12
CA SER A 65 -8.22 18.86 11.67
C SER A 65 -6.93 19.04 10.86
N GLY A 66 -6.02 19.89 11.32
CA GLY A 66 -4.69 20.05 10.72
C GLY A 66 -3.84 18.77 10.78
N LEU A 67 -3.94 17.98 11.86
CA LEU A 67 -3.29 16.67 11.96
C LEU A 67 -3.88 15.65 10.98
N ALA A 68 -5.22 15.59 10.84
CA ALA A 68 -5.86 14.78 9.81
C ALA A 68 -5.42 15.19 8.41
N LEU A 69 -5.38 16.50 8.15
CA LEU A 69 -4.90 17.06 6.88
C LEU A 69 -3.47 16.66 6.58
N ALA A 70 -2.57 16.64 7.58
CA ALA A 70 -1.18 16.20 7.40
C ALA A 70 -1.11 14.78 6.83
N ALA A 71 -1.85 13.85 7.45
CA ALA A 71 -1.88 12.46 7.03
C ALA A 71 -2.51 12.31 5.64
N THR A 72 -3.64 12.98 5.38
CA THR A 72 -4.34 12.94 4.08
C THR A 72 -3.49 13.55 2.96
N LEU A 73 -2.83 14.69 3.20
CA LEU A 73 -1.92 15.29 2.21
C LEU A 73 -0.74 14.37 1.92
N GLY A 74 -0.15 13.80 2.99
CA GLY A 74 0.97 12.87 2.87
C GLY A 74 0.60 11.60 2.11
N SER A 75 -0.61 11.07 2.32
CA SER A 75 -1.04 9.84 1.65
C SER A 75 -1.55 10.09 0.24
N ALA A 76 -2.44 11.06 0.00
CA ALA A 76 -3.18 11.17 -1.25
C ALA A 76 -2.38 11.83 -2.39
N LEU A 77 -1.70 12.95 -2.12
CA LEU A 77 -1.03 13.72 -3.18
C LEU A 77 0.16 13.01 -3.82
N PRO A 78 1.03 12.28 -3.07
CA PRO A 78 2.21 11.66 -3.67
C PRO A 78 1.89 10.38 -4.44
N GLN A 79 0.75 9.71 -4.18
CA GLN A 79 0.42 8.41 -4.76
C GLN A 79 0.51 8.36 -6.30
N PRO A 80 -0.03 9.33 -7.08
CA PRO A 80 0.10 9.30 -8.53
C PRO A 80 1.55 9.39 -9.01
N LEU A 81 2.35 10.27 -8.40
CA LEU A 81 3.76 10.44 -8.76
C LEU A 81 4.58 9.20 -8.37
N LEU A 82 4.40 8.69 -7.16
CA LEU A 82 5.06 7.49 -6.67
C LEU A 82 4.63 6.26 -7.48
N GLY A 83 3.41 6.22 -8.01
CA GLY A 83 2.96 5.20 -8.95
C GLY A 83 3.73 5.22 -10.27
N LEU A 84 3.87 6.40 -10.90
CA LEU A 84 4.68 6.54 -12.12
C LEU A 84 6.14 6.12 -11.90
N ILE A 85 6.70 6.49 -10.74
CA ILE A 85 8.05 6.10 -10.31
C ILE A 85 8.15 4.59 -10.10
N ALA A 86 7.17 3.99 -9.41
CA ALA A 86 7.11 2.55 -9.17
C ALA A 86 7.01 1.77 -10.47
N ASP A 87 6.23 2.24 -11.44
CA ASP A 87 6.04 1.52 -12.69
C ASP A 87 7.27 1.64 -13.59
N ARG A 88 7.93 2.80 -13.60
CA ARG A 88 9.14 3.04 -14.39
C ARG A 88 10.37 2.31 -13.85
N TRP A 89 10.50 2.17 -12.53
CA TRP A 89 11.68 1.59 -11.90
C TRP A 89 11.33 0.42 -10.97
N ARG A 90 12.14 -0.63 -11.01
CA ARG A 90 12.00 -1.78 -10.10
C ARG A 90 12.52 -1.43 -8.70
N LEU A 91 11.76 -0.63 -7.94
CA LEU A 91 12.10 -0.18 -6.59
C LEU A 91 11.63 -1.18 -5.52
N LEU A 92 12.34 -2.29 -5.37
CA LEU A 92 12.02 -3.34 -4.37
C LEU A 92 12.04 -2.82 -2.91
N TRP A 93 12.65 -1.66 -2.66
CA TRP A 93 12.72 -1.05 -1.34
C TRP A 93 11.52 -0.16 -1.03
N MET A 94 10.73 0.24 -2.04
CA MET A 94 9.74 1.30 -1.88
C MET A 94 8.59 0.87 -0.96
N ALA A 95 7.98 -0.29 -1.21
CA ALA A 95 6.94 -0.83 -0.33
C ALA A 95 7.43 -1.04 1.12
N PRO A 96 8.55 -1.73 1.39
CA PRO A 96 8.97 -2.01 2.77
C PRO A 96 9.46 -0.75 3.50
N ALA A 97 10.12 0.18 2.81
CA ALA A 97 10.49 1.46 3.39
C ALA A 97 9.26 2.35 3.66
N GLY A 98 8.30 2.35 2.74
CA GLY A 98 7.03 3.06 2.91
C GLY A 98 6.27 2.57 4.14
N LEU A 99 6.11 1.25 4.28
CA LEU A 99 5.45 0.65 5.44
C LEU A 99 6.16 0.97 6.76
N ALA A 100 7.49 0.91 6.77
CA ALA A 100 8.27 1.29 7.95
C ALA A 100 8.10 2.78 8.29
N ALA A 101 8.12 3.66 7.29
CA ALA A 101 7.91 5.10 7.46
C ALA A 101 6.48 5.41 7.96
N ALA A 102 5.47 4.68 7.48
CA ALA A 102 4.10 4.78 7.97
C ALA A 102 4.04 4.55 9.48
N GLY A 103 4.54 3.40 9.94
CA GLY A 103 4.49 3.08 11.36
C GLY A 103 5.43 3.88 12.25
N ILE A 104 6.61 4.26 11.76
CA ILE A 104 7.52 5.14 12.51
C ILE A 104 6.89 6.54 12.66
N GLY A 105 6.34 7.11 11.59
CA GLY A 105 5.67 8.40 11.64
C GLY A 105 4.48 8.39 12.60
N ALA A 106 3.53 7.47 12.40
CA ALA A 106 2.36 7.33 13.26
C ALA A 106 2.73 7.04 14.72
N GLY A 107 3.70 6.15 14.95
CA GLY A 107 4.08 5.73 16.29
C GLY A 107 4.92 6.73 17.06
N LEU A 108 5.71 7.59 16.39
CA LEU A 108 6.43 8.68 17.04
C LEU A 108 5.56 9.91 17.31
N ALA A 109 4.43 10.06 16.60
CA ALA A 109 3.54 11.21 16.71
C ALA A 109 3.07 11.47 18.15
N GLY A 110 2.81 10.44 18.96
CA GLY A 110 2.40 10.61 20.36
C GLY A 110 3.56 10.90 21.32
N LEU A 111 4.81 10.66 20.92
CA LEU A 111 6.00 10.88 21.75
C LEU A 111 6.62 12.26 21.56
N VAL A 112 6.55 12.80 20.35
CA VAL A 112 7.23 14.05 20.01
C VAL A 112 6.54 15.28 20.64
N PRO A 113 7.28 16.29 21.11
CA PRO A 113 6.68 17.49 21.70
C PRO A 113 6.22 18.50 20.63
N GLY A 114 5.13 19.22 20.93
CA GLY A 114 4.68 20.35 20.13
C GLY A 114 3.90 19.97 18.86
N TYR A 115 2.98 20.86 18.47
CA TYR A 115 2.04 20.61 17.38
C TYR A 115 2.71 20.30 16.04
N TRP A 116 3.67 21.12 15.63
CA TRP A 116 4.31 20.99 14.31
C TRP A 116 5.10 19.70 14.15
N LEU A 117 5.72 19.20 15.23
CA LEU A 117 6.46 17.95 15.15
C LEU A 117 5.50 16.76 15.05
N VAL A 118 4.37 16.77 15.77
CA VAL A 118 3.29 15.79 15.58
C VAL A 118 2.78 15.84 14.13
N TRP A 119 2.50 17.04 13.63
CA TRP A 119 2.04 17.26 12.25
C TRP A 119 3.02 16.67 11.24
N THR A 120 4.33 16.93 11.38
CA THR A 120 5.36 16.36 10.51
C THR A 120 5.44 14.84 10.62
N MET A 121 5.32 14.27 11.83
CA MET A 121 5.31 12.81 12.00
C MET A 121 4.12 12.15 11.30
N LEU A 122 2.93 12.77 11.37
CA LEU A 122 1.74 12.29 10.66
C LEU A 122 1.84 12.50 9.14
N LEU A 123 2.48 13.58 8.69
CA LEU A 123 2.81 13.75 7.27
C LEU A 123 3.74 12.63 6.79
N VAL A 124 4.82 12.33 7.53
CA VAL A 124 5.74 11.23 7.22
C VAL A 124 5.00 9.89 7.19
N SER A 125 4.07 9.69 8.13
CA SER A 125 3.21 8.50 8.12
C SER A 125 2.43 8.39 6.80
N GLY A 126 1.79 9.49 6.38
CA GLY A 126 1.06 9.55 5.11
C GLY A 126 1.97 9.30 3.90
N LEU A 127 3.18 9.90 3.87
CA LEU A 127 4.16 9.67 2.80
C LEU A 127 4.57 8.19 2.72
N GLY A 128 4.70 7.52 3.87
CA GLY A 128 4.98 6.09 3.95
C GLY A 128 3.88 5.25 3.29
N VAL A 129 2.63 5.51 3.66
CA VAL A 129 1.43 4.90 3.06
C VAL A 129 1.41 5.13 1.54
N ALA A 130 1.69 6.37 1.10
CA ALA A 130 1.72 6.72 -0.32
C ALA A 130 2.79 5.96 -1.11
N ALA A 131 3.94 5.69 -0.50
CA ALA A 131 5.00 4.89 -1.10
C ALA A 131 4.68 3.39 -1.11
N PHE A 132 3.94 2.91 -0.12
CA PHE A 132 3.53 1.51 -0.05
C PHE A 132 2.56 1.14 -1.17
N HIS A 133 1.48 1.90 -1.33
CA HIS A 133 0.32 1.52 -2.14
C HIS A 133 0.64 1.19 -3.61
N PRO A 134 1.33 2.06 -4.38
CA PRO A 134 1.60 1.76 -5.79
C PRO A 134 2.57 0.59 -5.97
N ALA A 135 3.62 0.52 -5.15
CA ALA A 135 4.57 -0.59 -5.20
C ALA A 135 3.92 -1.92 -4.82
N ALA A 136 3.19 -1.95 -3.71
CA ALA A 136 2.50 -3.15 -3.23
C ALA A 136 1.43 -3.60 -4.22
N GLY A 137 0.63 -2.68 -4.76
CA GLY A 137 -0.40 -3.00 -5.77
C GLY A 137 0.20 -3.62 -7.03
N ARG A 138 1.30 -3.06 -7.54
CA ARG A 138 2.02 -3.58 -8.71
C ARG A 138 2.57 -4.99 -8.44
N ASP A 139 3.26 -5.17 -7.32
CA ASP A 139 3.96 -6.44 -7.02
C ASP A 139 2.97 -7.53 -6.57
N ALA A 140 1.91 -7.18 -5.86
CA ALA A 140 0.79 -8.07 -5.56
C ALA A 140 0.09 -8.51 -6.85
N ARG A 141 -0.18 -7.60 -7.80
CA ARG A 141 -0.76 -7.95 -9.10
C ARG A 141 0.14 -8.90 -9.89
N ARG A 142 1.45 -8.67 -9.85
CA ARG A 142 2.43 -9.57 -10.46
C ARG A 142 2.40 -10.97 -9.84
N ASP A 143 2.30 -11.07 -8.51
CA ASP A 143 2.27 -12.35 -7.81
C ASP A 143 0.94 -13.09 -7.97
N ALA A 144 -0.17 -12.35 -8.08
CA ALA A 144 -1.52 -12.83 -8.32
C ALA A 144 -1.76 -13.35 -9.75
N GLY A 145 -1.04 -12.80 -10.75
CA GLY A 145 -1.27 -13.11 -12.16
C GLY A 145 -2.69 -12.72 -12.58
N ASP A 146 -3.40 -13.65 -13.23
CA ASP A 146 -4.79 -13.43 -13.69
C ASP A 146 -5.85 -13.68 -12.59
N SER A 147 -5.43 -14.00 -11.37
CA SER A 147 -6.37 -14.31 -10.27
C SER A 147 -7.00 -13.04 -9.69
N ALA A 148 -8.25 -12.77 -10.07
CA ALA A 148 -9.07 -11.74 -9.43
C ALA A 148 -9.27 -12.01 -7.94
N THR A 149 -9.50 -13.28 -7.55
CA THR A 149 -9.68 -13.67 -6.14
C THR A 149 -8.47 -13.33 -5.27
N ALA A 150 -7.25 -13.52 -5.78
CA ALA A 150 -6.03 -13.15 -5.07
C ALA A 150 -5.95 -11.63 -4.82
N MET A 151 -6.33 -10.82 -5.81
CA MET A 151 -6.41 -9.36 -5.67
C MET A 151 -7.55 -8.92 -4.74
N SER A 152 -8.69 -9.61 -4.77
CA SER A 152 -9.79 -9.36 -3.82
C SER A 152 -9.35 -9.63 -2.38
N LEU A 153 -8.54 -10.67 -2.14
CA LEU A 153 -8.01 -10.93 -0.81
C LEU A 153 -6.97 -9.87 -0.38
N PHE A 154 -6.13 -9.42 -1.32
CA PHE A 154 -5.24 -8.29 -1.07
C PHE A 154 -6.04 -7.06 -0.61
N ALA A 155 -7.13 -6.71 -1.31
CA ALA A 155 -8.02 -5.63 -0.91
C ALA A 155 -8.71 -5.89 0.44
N ALA A 156 -9.17 -7.12 0.70
CA ALA A 156 -9.79 -7.49 1.97
C ALA A 156 -8.80 -7.33 3.15
N GLY A 157 -7.52 -7.60 2.93
CA GLY A 157 -6.46 -7.32 3.91
C GLY A 157 -6.47 -5.88 4.38
N GLY A 158 -6.54 -4.92 3.45
CA GLY A 158 -6.66 -3.50 3.76
C GLY A 158 -7.87 -3.15 4.63
N SER A 159 -9.05 -3.70 4.28
CA SER A 159 -10.26 -3.54 5.10
C SER A 159 -10.11 -4.09 6.53
N VAL A 160 -9.40 -5.21 6.69
CA VAL A 160 -9.07 -5.75 8.02
C VAL A 160 -8.16 -4.79 8.79
N GLY A 161 -7.17 -4.19 8.14
CA GLY A 161 -6.32 -3.16 8.72
C GLY A 161 -7.10 -1.98 9.28
N PHE A 162 -7.96 -1.39 8.46
CA PHE A 162 -8.86 -0.29 8.87
C PHE A 162 -9.77 -0.66 10.04
N PHE A 163 -10.31 -1.89 10.05
CA PHE A 163 -11.14 -2.36 11.15
C PHE A 163 -10.34 -2.51 12.46
N LEU A 164 -9.14 -3.10 12.37
CA LEU A 164 -8.31 -3.36 13.54
C LEU A 164 -7.72 -2.08 14.15
N ALA A 165 -7.53 -1.03 13.36
CA ALA A 165 -6.95 0.22 13.81
C ALA A 165 -7.67 0.83 15.03
N PRO A 166 -8.94 1.26 14.96
CA PRO A 166 -9.64 1.80 16.12
C PRO A 166 -9.83 0.76 17.23
N ALA A 167 -10.00 -0.52 16.88
CA ALA A 167 -10.19 -1.61 17.84
C ALA A 167 -8.97 -1.86 18.74
N LEU A 168 -7.76 -1.64 18.24
CA LEU A 168 -6.51 -1.84 18.98
C LEU A 168 -5.90 -0.54 19.50
N VAL A 169 -5.97 0.53 18.72
CA VAL A 169 -5.36 1.83 19.05
C VAL A 169 -6.12 2.50 20.19
N THR A 170 -7.45 2.53 20.13
CA THR A 170 -8.26 3.24 21.14
C THR A 170 -8.03 2.69 22.55
N PRO A 171 -8.10 1.37 22.81
CA PRO A 171 -7.81 0.84 24.15
C PRO A 171 -6.36 1.06 24.60
N ALA A 172 -5.40 1.01 23.68
CA ALA A 172 -4.00 1.29 23.98
C ALA A 172 -3.81 2.74 24.45
N LEU A 173 -4.41 3.70 23.73
CA LEU A 173 -4.35 5.12 24.11
C LEU A 173 -5.14 5.44 25.37
N VAL A 174 -6.29 4.79 25.59
CA VAL A 174 -7.04 4.94 26.87
C VAL A 174 -6.20 4.47 28.06
N SER A 175 -5.42 3.40 27.91
CA SER A 175 -4.68 2.79 29.01
C SER A 175 -3.32 3.44 29.29
N ALA A 176 -2.61 3.88 28.25
CA ALA A 176 -1.24 4.39 28.37
C ALA A 176 -1.02 5.78 27.75
N GLY A 177 -2.10 6.46 27.35
CA GLY A 177 -2.09 7.78 26.74
C GLY A 177 -1.46 7.80 25.35
N LEU A 178 -1.12 9.00 24.86
CA LEU A 178 -0.49 9.20 23.55
C LEU A 178 0.84 8.45 23.39
N GLY A 179 1.55 8.17 24.49
CA GLY A 179 2.77 7.36 24.47
C GLY A 179 2.57 5.95 23.90
N ALA A 180 1.35 5.39 23.99
CA ALA A 180 1.05 4.06 23.47
C ALA A 180 1.10 3.98 21.93
N THR A 181 1.09 5.12 21.22
CA THR A 181 1.32 5.15 19.76
C THR A 181 2.63 4.42 19.38
N ALA A 182 3.65 4.49 20.24
CA ALA A 182 4.95 3.83 20.01
C ALA A 182 4.85 2.30 19.97
N TRP A 183 3.85 1.70 20.61
CA TRP A 183 3.62 0.24 20.59
C TRP A 183 3.27 -0.27 19.21
N PHE A 184 2.82 0.62 18.33
CA PHE A 184 2.49 0.31 16.95
C PHE A 184 3.66 0.54 16.00
N ILE A 185 4.87 0.90 16.44
CA ILE A 185 6.05 0.93 15.56
C ILE A 185 6.51 -0.48 15.13
N PRO A 186 6.65 -1.47 16.05
CA PRO A 186 7.18 -2.78 15.70
C PRO A 186 6.42 -3.52 14.58
N PRO A 187 5.07 -3.54 14.53
CA PRO A 187 4.35 -4.21 13.44
C PRO A 187 4.76 -3.74 12.03
N ALA A 188 4.85 -2.43 11.80
CA ALA A 188 5.33 -1.83 10.54
C ALA A 188 6.76 -2.23 10.22
N VAL A 189 7.68 -2.06 11.19
CA VAL A 189 9.10 -2.29 10.95
C VAL A 189 9.38 -3.76 10.69
N ILE A 190 8.75 -4.65 11.46
CA ILE A 190 8.86 -6.11 11.28
C ILE A 190 8.28 -6.50 9.91
N MET A 191 7.08 -6.02 9.58
CA MET A 191 6.45 -6.37 8.30
C MET A 191 7.22 -5.80 7.11
N GLY A 192 7.72 -4.56 7.21
CA GLY A 192 8.62 -3.94 6.23
C GLY A 192 9.89 -4.77 6.04
N PHE A 193 10.52 -5.24 7.12
CA PHE A 193 11.67 -6.13 7.04
C PHE A 193 11.33 -7.48 6.38
N VAL A 194 10.20 -8.08 6.74
CA VAL A 194 9.73 -9.34 6.11
C VAL A 194 9.50 -9.16 4.62
N LEU A 195 8.84 -8.07 4.21
CA LEU A 195 8.63 -7.73 2.79
C LEU A 195 9.94 -7.47 2.06
N TRP A 196 10.88 -6.78 2.69
CA TRP A 196 12.21 -6.54 2.11
C TRP A 196 12.94 -7.86 1.83
N ARG A 197 12.96 -8.78 2.81
CA ARG A 197 13.58 -10.10 2.65
C ARG A 197 12.85 -10.94 1.60
N TYR A 198 11.53 -10.87 1.54
CA TYR A 198 10.72 -11.54 0.53
C TYR A 198 11.07 -11.04 -0.87
N GLN A 199 11.08 -9.72 -1.09
CA GLN A 199 11.36 -9.12 -2.38
C GLN A 199 12.79 -9.34 -2.87
N LEU A 200 13.79 -9.34 -1.98
CA LEU A 200 15.17 -9.67 -2.36
C LEU A 200 15.28 -11.11 -2.87
N ARG A 201 14.57 -12.06 -2.25
CA ARG A 201 14.54 -13.47 -2.70
C ARG A 201 13.86 -13.61 -4.07
N GLN A 202 12.75 -12.90 -4.28
CA GLN A 202 11.99 -12.92 -5.53
C GLN A 202 12.68 -12.17 -6.67
N GLY A 203 13.35 -11.05 -6.36
CA GLY A 203 14.07 -10.20 -7.29
C GLY A 203 15.26 -10.91 -7.93
N SER A 204 15.95 -11.76 -7.18
CA SER A 204 17.03 -12.61 -7.68
C SER A 204 16.54 -13.74 -8.61
N ALA A 205 15.26 -14.10 -8.58
CA ALA A 205 14.70 -15.22 -9.33
C ALA A 205 14.00 -14.82 -10.65
N ASN A 206 13.64 -13.54 -10.81
CA ASN A 206 12.77 -13.07 -11.89
C ASN A 206 13.35 -11.87 -12.67
N SER A 207 14.51 -12.06 -13.30
CA SER A 207 15.18 -11.07 -14.18
C SER A 207 14.69 -11.09 -15.64
N VAL A 208 13.47 -11.59 -15.91
CA VAL A 208 12.87 -11.46 -17.25
C VAL A 208 12.09 -10.15 -17.28
N ASP A 209 12.71 -9.12 -17.86
CA ASP A 209 12.06 -7.85 -18.18
C ASP A 209 10.91 -8.11 -19.14
N ARG A 210 9.69 -8.04 -18.61
CA ARG A 210 8.51 -7.90 -19.46
C ARG A 210 8.42 -6.43 -19.83
N GLN A 211 8.92 -6.08 -21.02
CA GLN A 211 8.65 -4.78 -21.63
C GLN A 211 7.12 -4.59 -21.68
N LEU A 212 6.62 -3.58 -20.98
CA LEU A 212 5.23 -3.16 -21.07
C LEU A 212 5.05 -2.49 -22.44
N THR A 213 4.68 -3.27 -23.45
CA THR A 213 4.32 -2.77 -24.78
C THR A 213 2.85 -2.33 -24.76
N GLY A 214 2.57 -1.14 -24.23
CA GLY A 214 1.25 -0.54 -24.23
C GLY A 214 1.38 0.98 -24.29
N ASN A 215 0.59 1.63 -25.15
CA ASN A 215 0.55 3.09 -25.18
C ASN A 215 -0.31 3.61 -24.02
N ASP A 216 0.27 4.47 -23.19
CA ASP A 216 -0.46 5.13 -22.11
C ASP A 216 -1.60 6.00 -22.66
N ARG A 217 -2.84 5.67 -22.27
CA ARG A 217 -4.04 6.41 -22.70
C ARG A 217 -4.33 7.57 -21.74
N TRP A 218 -3.44 8.55 -21.72
CA TRP A 218 -3.51 9.73 -20.85
C TRP A 218 -4.86 10.45 -20.89
N ALA A 219 -5.49 10.54 -22.07
CA ALA A 219 -6.83 11.13 -22.18
C ALA A 219 -7.90 10.37 -21.38
N ALA A 220 -7.89 9.03 -21.43
CA ALA A 220 -8.83 8.21 -20.65
C ALA A 220 -8.53 8.28 -19.15
N PHE A 221 -7.25 8.32 -18.77
CA PHE A 221 -6.84 8.53 -17.38
C PHE A 221 -7.32 9.89 -16.85
N SER A 222 -7.13 10.97 -17.60
CA SER A 222 -7.60 12.32 -17.21
C SER A 222 -9.12 12.38 -17.07
N VAL A 223 -9.89 11.70 -17.94
CA VAL A 223 -11.35 11.61 -17.81
C VAL A 223 -11.75 10.89 -16.53
N LEU A 224 -11.09 9.77 -16.19
CA LEU A 224 -11.36 9.04 -14.94
C LEU A 224 -11.03 9.87 -13.71
N VAL A 225 -9.88 10.57 -13.71
CA VAL A 225 -9.50 11.49 -12.63
C VAL A 225 -10.53 12.61 -12.49
N ALA A 226 -10.96 13.22 -13.60
CA ALA A 226 -11.96 14.27 -13.58
C ALA A 226 -13.31 13.78 -13.02
N VAL A 227 -13.77 12.60 -13.44
CA VAL A 227 -15.00 12.00 -12.91
C VAL A 227 -14.89 11.73 -11.42
N GLU A 228 -13.77 11.20 -10.94
CA GLU A 228 -13.59 10.92 -9.51
C GLU A 228 -13.47 12.20 -8.68
N VAL A 229 -12.79 13.24 -9.19
CA VAL A 229 -12.73 14.56 -8.54
C VAL A 229 -14.13 15.19 -8.44
N VAL A 230 -14.92 15.14 -9.53
CA VAL A 230 -16.30 15.65 -9.53
C VAL A 230 -17.16 14.85 -8.56
N ARG A 231 -17.07 13.52 -8.59
CA ARG A 231 -17.78 12.64 -7.65
C ARG A 231 -17.41 12.96 -6.20
N SER A 232 -16.13 13.10 -5.90
CA SER A 232 -15.64 13.44 -4.56
C SER A 232 -16.19 14.80 -4.11
N ALA A 233 -16.16 15.82 -4.98
CA ALA A 233 -16.70 17.13 -4.65
C ALA A 233 -18.23 17.11 -4.39
N VAL A 234 -18.99 16.34 -5.18
CA VAL A 234 -20.45 16.23 -5.04
C VAL A 234 -20.86 15.48 -3.76
N TYR A 235 -20.09 14.48 -3.32
CA TYR A 235 -20.37 13.74 -2.09
C TYR A 235 -19.79 14.41 -0.82
N SER A 236 -18.94 15.43 -0.97
CA SER A 236 -18.32 16.16 0.14
C SER A 236 -18.95 17.53 0.42
N ALA A 237 -20.03 17.89 -0.30
CA ALA A 237 -20.79 19.14 -0.17
C ALA A 237 -22.18 18.84 0.42
#